data_AF-A0A0V1PPQ4-F1
#
_entry.id   AF-A0A0V1PPQ4-F1
#
_cell.length_a   1.000
_cell.length_b   1.000
_cell.length_c   1.000
_cell.angle_alpha   90.00
_cell.angle_beta   90.00
_cell.angle_gamma   90.00
#
_symmetry.space_group_name_H-M   'P 1'
#
loop_
_entity.id
_entity.type
_entity.pdbx_description
1 polymer ?
#
loop_
_entity_poly.entity_id
_entity_poly.type
_entity_poly.pdbx_seq_one_letter_code
_entity_poly.pdbx_strand_id
1 'polypeptide(L)' 'MSATDKTTLPFTEQHYFSSYDHFGIHEEMLKDTSRTLSYRSAMYKNKHLFKDKIVLDVGCGTGILSMFAVKAGAKH' A
#
# COMPACT_ATOMS: atom_id res chain seq x y z
N MET A 1 0.09 4.59 -14.69
CA MET A 1 0.49 3.54 -15.64
C MET A 1 0.94 2.36 -14.79
N SER A 2 0.23 1.22 -14.82
CA SER A 2 0.66 0.02 -14.11
C SER A 2 1.99 -0.44 -14.70
N ALA A 3 2.98 -0.75 -13.87
CA ALA A 3 4.27 -1.26 -14.34
C ALA A 3 4.14 -2.65 -14.98
N THR A 4 3.03 -3.35 -14.72
CA THR A 4 2.72 -4.67 -15.26
C THR A 4 1.69 -4.56 -16.38
N ASP A 5 2.05 -5.07 -17.57
CA ASP A 5 1.10 -5.31 -18.65
C ASP A 5 0.29 -6.57 -18.32
N LYS A 6 -0.95 -6.36 -17.87
CA LYS A 6 -1.85 -7.44 -17.45
C LYS A 6 -2.10 -8.46 -18.56
N THR A 7 -2.08 -8.07 -19.83
CA THR A 7 -2.39 -8.98 -20.95
C THR A 7 -1.35 -10.08 -21.14
N THR A 8 -0.14 -9.89 -20.61
CA THR A 8 0.96 -10.85 -20.68
C THR A 8 0.98 -11.86 -19.53
N LEU A 9 0.15 -11.67 -18.49
CA LEU A 9 0.15 -12.51 -17.30
C LEU A 9 -0.70 -13.78 -17.48
N PRO A 10 -0.47 -14.85 -16.70
CA PRO A 10 -1.40 -15.97 -16.59
C PRO A 10 -2.81 -15.49 -16.19
N PHE A 11 -3.85 -16.16 -16.70
CA PHE A 11 -5.26 -15.81 -16.47
C PHE A 11 -5.59 -15.51 -15.00
N THR A 12 -5.12 -16.34 -14.07
CA THR A 12 -5.36 -16.17 -12.64
C THR A 12 -4.75 -14.87 -12.08
N GLU A 13 -3.58 -14.47 -12.57
CA GLU A 13 -2.93 -13.23 -12.16
C GLU A 13 -3.62 -12.01 -12.78
N GLN A 14 -4.09 -12.11 -14.03
CA GLN A 14 -4.91 -11.06 -14.65
C GLN A 14 -6.15 -10.76 -13.81
N HIS A 15 -6.86 -11.81 -13.38
CA HIS A 15 -8.04 -11.68 -12.53
C HIS A 15 -7.69 -11.13 -11.15
N TYR A 16 -6.61 -11.60 -10.53
CA TYR A 16 -6.12 -11.07 -9.26
C TYR A 16 -5.87 -9.57 -9.34
N PHE A 17 -5.06 -9.09 -10.29
CA PHE A 17 -4.76 -7.66 -10.42
C PHE A 17 -5.96 -6.83 -10.85
N SER A 18 -6.89 -7.39 -11.64
CA SER A 18 -8.11 -6.67 -12.03
C SER A 18 -9.09 -6.51 -10.86
N SER A 19 -9.09 -7.44 -9.90
CA SER A 19 -9.90 -7.33 -8.69
C SER A 19 -9.50 -6.12 -7.83
N TYR A 20 -8.21 -5.75 -7.84
CA TYR A 20 -7.68 -4.57 -7.15
C TYR A 20 -7.81 -3.25 -7.94
N ASP A 21 -8.30 -3.24 -9.18
CA ASP A 21 -8.57 -1.97 -9.89
C ASP A 21 -9.85 -1.29 -9.38
N HIS A 22 -10.72 -2.04 -8.70
CA HIS A 22 -12.03 -1.56 -8.28
C HIS A 22 -11.94 -0.83 -6.93
N PHE A 23 -12.58 0.34 -6.81
CA PHE A 23 -12.54 1.13 -5.57
C PHE A 23 -13.13 0.39 -4.36
N GLY A 24 -14.09 -0.51 -4.57
CA GLY A 24 -14.79 -1.21 -3.49
C GLY A 24 -13.87 -2.03 -2.59
N ILE A 25 -12.89 -2.74 -3.14
CA ILE A 25 -11.96 -3.54 -2.33
C ILE A 25 -11.02 -2.65 -1.51
N HIS A 26 -10.61 -1.49 -2.05
CA HIS A 26 -9.80 -0.53 -1.31
C HIS A 26 -10.58 0.13 -0.19
N GLU A 27 -11.85 0.44 -0.42
CA GLU A 27 -12.73 0.99 0.61
C GLU A 27 -12.94 0.00 1.75
N GLU A 28 -13.20 -1.28 1.45
CA GLU A 28 -13.30 -2.35 2.44
C GLU A 28 -12.01 -2.46 3.27
N MET A 29 -10.86 -2.50 2.59
CA MET A 29 -9.57 -2.51 3.26
C MET A 29 -9.39 -1.29 4.17
N LEU A 30 -9.72 -0.09 3.72
CA LEU A 30 -9.57 1.14 4.52
C LEU A 30 -10.54 1.21 5.70
N LYS A 31 -11.75 0.66 5.57
CA LYS A 31 -12.74 0.55 6.65
C LYS A 31 -12.37 -0.50 7.69
N ASP A 32 -11.52 -1.47 7.36
CA ASP A 32 -10.87 -2.32 8.36
C ASP A 32 -9.91 -1.47 9.20
N THR A 33 -10.43 -1.01 10.34
CA THR A 33 -9.72 -0.15 11.29
C THR A 33 -8.60 -0.89 11.98
N SER A 34 -8.79 -2.16 12.34
CA SER A 34 -7.75 -2.96 13.01
C SER A 34 -6.51 -3.08 12.13
N ARG A 35 -6.71 -3.48 10.86
CA ARG A 35 -5.65 -3.56 9.85
C ARG A 35 -4.97 -2.21 9.64
N THR A 36 -5.75 -1.18 9.31
CA THR A 36 -5.21 0.14 8.92
C THR A 36 -4.48 0.83 10.07
N LEU A 37 -5.04 0.79 11.29
CA LEU A 37 -4.44 1.43 12.46
C LEU A 37 -3.23 0.67 13.00
N SER A 38 -3.17 -0.65 12.79
CA SER A 38 -2.00 -1.45 13.16
C SER A 38 -0.77 -1.02 12.37
N TYR A 39 -0.87 -0.91 11.04
CA TYR A 39 0.23 -0.42 10.20
C TYR A 39 0.63 1.01 10.58
N ARG A 40 -0.33 1.93 10.71
CA ARG A 40 -0.07 3.31 11.13
C ARG A 40 0.69 3.35 12.46
N SER A 41 0.23 2.58 13.44
CA SER A 41 0.82 2.55 14.78
C SER A 41 2.22 1.96 14.77
N ALA A 42 2.45 0.89 14.01
CA ALA A 42 3.78 0.29 13.84
C ALA A 42 4.78 1.30 13.27
N MET A 43 4.40 2.05 12.24
CA MET A 43 5.26 3.06 11.64
C MET A 43 5.50 4.24 12.58
N TYR A 44 4.44 4.78 13.21
CA TYR A 44 4.53 5.98 14.03
C TYR A 44 5.22 5.74 15.38
N LYS A 45 5.14 4.53 15.93
CA LYS A 45 5.86 4.16 17.16
C LYS A 45 7.34 3.86 16.89
N ASN A 46 7.72 3.59 15.64
CA ASN A 46 9.08 3.25 15.25
C ASN A 46 9.66 4.23 14.23
N LYS A 47 9.41 5.55 14.38
CA LYS A 47 9.87 6.57 13.42
C LYS A 47 11.36 6.51 13.12
N HIS A 48 12.19 6.04 14.06
CA HIS A 48 13.63 5.86 13.84
C HIS A 48 13.97 4.88 12.71
N LEU A 49 13.06 3.97 12.35
CA LEU A 49 13.20 3.06 11.20
C LEU A 49 12.81 3.72 9.87
N PHE A 50 12.09 4.82 9.89
CA PHE A 50 11.56 5.50 8.69
C PHE A 50 12.24 6.84 8.44
N LYS A 51 12.60 7.58 9.49
CA LYS A 51 13.13 8.94 9.40
C LYS A 51 14.39 8.98 8.51
N ASP A 52 14.34 9.84 7.50
CA ASP A 52 15.39 10.07 6.51
C ASP A 52 15.76 8.81 5.69
N LYS A 53 14.92 7.78 5.71
CA LYS A 53 15.09 6.53 4.93
C LYS A 53 14.32 6.58 3.61
N ILE A 54 14.77 5.77 2.66
CA ILE A 54 14.06 5.51 1.40
C ILE A 54 13.15 4.30 1.64
N VAL A 55 11.86 4.41 1.28
CA VAL A 55 10.84 3.39 1.53
C VAL A 55 10.19 2.96 0.21
N LEU A 56 9.99 1.66 0.03
CA LEU A 56 9.24 1.10 -1.09
C LEU A 56 7.94 0.45 -0.55
N ASP A 57 6.79 0.94 -1.02
CA ASP A 57 5.46 0.38 -0.73
C ASP A 57 5.04 -0.56 -1.86
N VAL A 58 5.22 -1.87 -1.65
CA VAL A 58 4.92 -2.90 -2.65
C VAL A 58 3.42 -3.16 -2.69
N GLY A 59 2.78 -2.87 -3.82
CA GLY A 59 1.32 -2.99 -3.94
C GLY A 59 0.60 -1.87 -3.19
N CYS A 60 1.05 -0.63 -3.36
CA CYS A 60 0.59 0.51 -2.57
C CYS A 60 -0.92 0.80 -2.66
N GLY A 61 -1.62 0.31 -3.69
CA GLY A 61 -3.06 0.51 -3.87
C GLY A 61 -3.40 2.01 -3.89
N THR A 62 -4.19 2.45 -2.91
CA THR A 62 -4.52 3.88 -2.71
C THR A 62 -3.39 4.72 -2.12
N GLY A 63 -2.26 4.12 -1.75
CA GLY A 63 -1.08 4.78 -1.22
C GLY A 63 -1.13 5.10 0.28
N ILE A 64 -2.09 4.58 1.04
CA ILE A 64 -2.26 4.93 2.46
C ILE A 64 -1.04 4.59 3.32
N LEU A 65 -0.34 3.48 3.03
CA LEU A 65 0.85 3.07 3.77
C LEU A 65 2.04 3.98 3.44
N SER A 66 2.23 4.31 2.16
CA SER A 66 3.19 5.35 1.72
C SER A 66 2.96 6.67 2.46
N MET A 67 1.71 7.12 2.61
CA MET A 67 1.39 8.36 3.34
C MET A 67 1.74 8.27 4.83
N PHE A 68 1.57 7.10 5.45
CA PHE A 68 2.03 6.88 6.83
C PHE A 68 3.55 6.88 6.94
N ALA A 69 4.27 6.27 6.00
CA ALA A 69 5.72 6.27 5.98
C ALA A 69 6.30 7.69 5.88
N VAL A 70 5.76 8.52 5.00
CA VAL A 70 6.14 9.96 4.89
C VAL A 70 5.84 10.70 6.19
N LYS A 71 4.67 10.49 6.82
CA LYS A 71 4.36 11.08 8.14
C LYS A 71 5.25 10.57 9.27
N ALA A 72 5.82 9.38 9.13
CA ALA A 72 6.83 8.84 10.05
C ALA A 72 8.23 9.42 9.80
N GLY A 73 8.43 10.16 8.70
CA GLY A 73 9.67 10.87 8.37
C GLY A 73 10.46 10.28 7.21
N ALA A 74 9.89 9.36 6.43
CA ALA A 74 10.54 8.85 5.22
C ALA A 74 10.96 9.98 4.29
N LYS A 75 12.13 9.83 3.68
CA LYS A 75 12.72 10.82 2.78
C LYS A 75 12.04 10.80 1.41
N HIS A 76 11.92 9.60 0.82
CA HIS A 76 11.27 9.30 -0.45
C HIS A 76 10.74 7.88 -0.43
#